data_AF-A0A959TKU1-F1
#
_entry.id   AF-A0A959TKU1-F1
#
_cell.length_a   1.000
_cell.length_b   1.000
_cell.length_c   1.000
_cell.angle_alpha   90.00
_cell.angle_beta   90.00
_cell.angle_gamma   90.00
#
_symmetry.space_group_name_H-M   'P 1'
#
loop_
_entity.id
_entity.type
_entity.pdbx_description
1 polymer ?
#
loop_
_entity_poly.entity_id
_entity_poly.type
_entity_poly.pdbx_seq_one_letter_code
_entity_poly.pdbx_strand_id
1 'polypeptide(L)' 'YVKYSGTELSLDGKDYLIMRESDIYAVLN' A
#
# COMPACT_ATOMS: atom_id res chain seq x y z
N TYR A 1 24.77 -9.21 -3.37
CA TYR A 1 24.44 -10.64 -3.56
C TYR A 1 24.97 -11.41 -2.36
N VAL A 2 24.21 -11.98 -1.42
CA VAL A 2 22.78 -12.17 -1.15
C VAL A 2 22.66 -12.16 0.38
N LYS A 3 21.70 -11.45 0.99
CA LYS A 3 21.24 -11.74 2.37
C LYS A 3 19.96 -10.97 2.74
N TYR A 4 18.82 -11.65 2.55
CA TYR A 4 17.61 -11.63 3.41
C TYR A 4 17.42 -10.42 4.33
N SER A 5 16.86 -9.32 3.83
CA SER A 5 16.34 -8.28 4.73
C SER A 5 15.05 -7.69 4.19
N GLY A 6 13.96 -8.39 4.49
CA GLY A 6 12.60 -8.02 4.15
C GLY A 6 12.00 -9.03 3.19
N THR A 7 11.05 -9.82 3.66
CA THR A 7 10.04 -10.38 2.76
C THR A 7 9.49 -9.21 1.97
N GLU A 8 9.64 -9.20 0.65
CA GLU A 8 8.85 -8.35 -0.22
C GLU A 8 7.39 -8.73 0.04
N LEU A 9 6.73 -7.99 0.94
CA LEU A 9 5.31 -8.21 1.21
C LEU A 9 4.53 -7.53 0.07
N SER A 10 4.60 -8.14 -1.11
CA SER A 10 3.68 -7.89 -2.20
C SER A 10 2.31 -8.30 -1.71
N LEU A 11 1.52 -7.35 -1.19
CA LEU A 11 0.12 -7.60 -0.88
C LEU A 11 -0.63 -7.70 -2.22
N ASP A 12 -0.75 -8.92 -2.73
CA ASP A 12 -1.43 -9.28 -3.97
C ASP A 12 -1.02 -8.46 -5.22
N GLY A 13 0.22 -7.94 -5.24
CA GLY A 13 0.75 -7.15 -6.36
C GLY A 13 0.02 -5.83 -6.59
N LYS A 14 -0.63 -5.28 -5.56
CA LYS A 14 -1.40 -4.03 -5.64
C LYS A 14 -0.78 -2.95 -4.77
N ASP A 15 -0.60 -1.80 -5.38
CA ASP A 15 -0.16 -0.59 -4.68
C ASP A 15 -1.36 0.03 -3.97
N TYR A 16 -1.25 0.17 -2.65
CA TYR A 16 -2.24 0.85 -1.83
C TYR A 16 -1.65 2.15 -1.27
N LEU A 17 -2.41 3.23 -1.35
CA LEU A 17 -2.07 4.51 -0.76
C LEU A 17 -2.86 4.69 0.54
N ILE A 18 -2.14 4.73 1.68
CA ILE A 18 -2.75 5.09 2.97
C ILE A 18 -2.91 6.61 3.00
N MET A 19 -4.16 7.07 2.99
CA MET A 19 -4.52 8.48 3.13
C MET A 19 -5.18 8.70 4.49
N ARG A 20 -5.15 9.93 5.00
CA ARG A 20 -5.94 10.28 6.19
C ARG A 20 -7.39 10.45 5.77
N GLU A 21 -8.30 10.09 6.68
CA GLU A 21 -9.74 10.27 6.46
C GLU A 21 -10.09 11.72 6.08
N SER A 22 -9.37 12.70 6.65
CA SER A 22 -9.54 14.12 6.35
C SER A 22 -9.30 14.51 4.89
N ASP A 23 -8.56 13.70 4.14
CA ASP A 23 -8.11 14.01 2.79
C ASP A 23 -9.08 13.45 1.72
N ILE A 24 -10.10 12.69 2.13
CA ILE A 24 -11.09 12.06 1.24
C ILE A 24 -12.29 12.99 1.08
N TYR A 25 -12.43 13.60 -0.09
CA TYR A 25 -13.52 14.55 -0.37
C TYR A 25 -14.88 13.86 -0.63
N ALA A 26 -14.89 12.74 -1.36
CA ALA A 26 -16.08 11.94 -1.62
C ALA A 26 -15.72 10.53 -2.12
N VAL A 27 -16.64 9.58 -1.94
CA VAL A 27 -16.56 8.22 -2.53
C VAL A 27 -17.63 8.10 -3.61
N LEU A 28 -17.26 7.64 -4.80
CA LEU A 28 -18.18 7.36 -5.89
C LEU A 28 -18.57 5.86 -5.86
N ASN A 29 -19.85 5.56 -6.05
CA ASN A 29 -20.43 4.21 -6.09
C ASN A 29 -20.89 3.84 -7.50
#